data_AF-Q7WYA3-F1
#
_entry.id   AF-Q7WYA3-F1
#
_cell.length_a   1.000
_cell.length_b   1.000
_cell.length_c   1.000
_cell.angle_alpha   90.00
_cell.angle_beta   90.00
_cell.angle_gamma   90.00
#
_symmetry.space_group_name_H-M   'P 1'
#
loop_
_entity.id
_entity.type
_entity.pdbx_description
1 polymer ?
#
loop_
_entity_poly.entity_id
_entity_poly.type
_entity_poly.pdbx_seq_one_letter_code
_entity_poly.pdbx_strand_id
1 'polypeptide(L)'
;FSDAVLVNSELKNIYTKDVINRTNMKITKKIGTQLVFNTNEKTRVWDDDNYNKVISSNVSPAQERRFKEEEVDIYALIKSYSVICKEQYNYVDGGLIRTSDREKLDSTIYMNIFGEQIPLKEQSKYKITFQNKFVTFQEIDVRLRKSLMSDNRIKLYEHNSICKKGYWGIHYKDNTTKFTDLFTHPNY
;
A
#
# COMPACT_ATOMS: atom_id res chain seq x y z
N PHE A 1 1.17 13.81 16.48
CA PHE A 1 0.90 12.48 17.07
C PHE A 1 1.95 11.53 16.52
N SER A 2 2.82 10.96 17.35
CA SER A 2 3.72 9.90 16.93
C SER A 2 2.90 8.61 16.79
N ASP A 3 2.99 7.94 15.64
CA ASP A 3 2.30 6.66 15.46
C ASP A 3 2.77 5.66 16.52
N ALA A 4 1.84 4.87 17.07
CA ALA A 4 2.17 3.87 18.08
C ALA A 4 2.99 2.73 17.45
N VAL A 5 4.01 2.29 18.17
CA VAL A 5 4.82 1.13 17.78
C VAL A 5 4.00 -0.15 17.97
N LEU A 6 3.97 -1.00 16.94
CA LEU A 6 3.25 -2.27 16.89
C LEU A 6 4.22 -3.45 16.94
N VAL A 7 3.72 -4.61 17.35
CA VAL A 7 4.53 -5.83 17.38
C VAL A 7 4.55 -6.53 16.01
N ASN A 8 5.56 -7.38 15.81
CA ASN A 8 5.76 -8.14 14.56
C ASN A 8 4.50 -8.90 14.10
N SER A 9 3.76 -9.55 15.00
CA SER A 9 2.56 -10.30 14.61
C SER A 9 1.46 -9.42 14.01
N GLU A 10 1.27 -8.22 14.54
CA GLU A 10 0.28 -7.25 14.03
C GLU A 10 0.71 -6.72 12.66
N LEU A 11 1.97 -6.29 12.55
CA LEU A 11 2.53 -5.75 11.30
C LEU A 11 2.57 -6.81 10.19
N LYS A 12 2.94 -8.05 10.52
CA LYS A 12 2.88 -9.18 9.59
C LYS A 12 1.45 -9.36 9.09
N ASN A 13 0.46 -9.45 10.00
CA ASN A 13 -0.95 -9.60 9.63
C ASN A 13 -1.44 -8.46 8.71
N ILE A 14 -1.00 -7.22 8.94
CA ILE A 14 -1.34 -6.08 8.09
C ILE A 14 -0.71 -6.24 6.69
N TYR A 15 0.62 -6.33 6.62
CA TYR A 15 1.35 -6.23 5.35
C TYR A 15 1.42 -7.53 4.54
N THR A 16 0.98 -8.68 5.08
CA THR A 16 0.78 -9.89 4.26
C THR A 16 -0.46 -9.82 3.36
N LYS A 17 -1.44 -8.97 3.68
CA LYS A 17 -2.69 -8.85 2.89
C LYS A 17 -2.41 -8.39 1.45
N ASP A 18 -3.33 -8.72 0.57
CA ASP A 18 -3.26 -8.34 -0.85
C ASP A 18 -3.43 -6.84 -1.04
N VAL A 19 -3.00 -6.36 -2.22
CA VAL A 19 -3.15 -4.96 -2.64
C VAL A 19 -4.15 -4.88 -3.80
N ILE A 20 -4.94 -3.82 -3.82
CA ILE A 20 -5.62 -3.36 -5.02
C ILE A 20 -4.61 -2.57 -5.84
N ASN A 21 -4.41 -2.97 -7.09
CA ASN A 21 -3.64 -2.24 -8.10
C ASN A 21 -4.44 -2.20 -9.39
N ARG A 22 -5.16 -1.10 -9.62
CA ARG A 22 -6.08 -0.90 -10.74
C ARG A 22 -5.97 0.53 -11.25
N THR A 23 -6.18 0.72 -12.55
CA THR A 23 -6.16 2.02 -13.22
C THR A 23 -7.53 2.36 -13.77
N ASN A 24 -7.81 3.65 -14.00
CA ASN A 24 -9.06 4.14 -14.62
C ASN A 24 -10.34 3.68 -13.90
N MET A 25 -10.30 3.60 -12.56
CA MET A 25 -11.46 3.18 -11.78
C MET A 25 -12.40 4.36 -11.54
N LYS A 26 -13.61 4.30 -12.10
CA LYS A 26 -14.62 5.34 -11.87
C LYS A 26 -15.18 5.26 -10.45
N ILE A 27 -15.23 6.40 -9.76
CA ILE A 27 -15.97 6.51 -8.49
C ILE A 27 -17.46 6.39 -8.80
N THR A 28 -18.08 5.31 -8.29
CA THR A 28 -19.50 5.00 -8.56
C THR A 28 -20.44 5.52 -7.49
N LYS A 29 -20.00 5.56 -6.23
CA LYS A 29 -20.76 6.09 -5.09
C LYS A 29 -19.81 6.75 -4.10
N LYS A 30 -20.32 7.75 -3.38
CA LYS A 30 -19.63 8.39 -2.25
C LYS A 30 -20.54 8.32 -1.03
N ILE A 31 -20.05 7.74 0.06
CA ILE A 31 -20.84 7.54 1.29
C ILE A 31 -19.98 7.96 2.48
N GLY A 32 -20.27 9.12 3.07
CA GLY A 32 -19.41 9.69 4.11
C GLY A 32 -17.99 9.87 3.59
N THR A 33 -17.01 9.26 4.26
CA THR A 33 -15.59 9.26 3.86
C THR A 33 -15.19 8.10 2.95
N GLN A 34 -16.14 7.30 2.48
CA GLN A 34 -15.89 6.15 1.62
C GLN A 34 -16.13 6.52 0.15
N LEU A 35 -15.13 6.26 -0.69
CA LEU A 35 -15.22 6.31 -2.14
C LEU A 35 -15.36 4.87 -2.66
N VAL A 36 -16.47 4.58 -3.35
CA VAL A 36 -16.86 3.23 -3.74
C VAL A 36 -16.69 3.02 -5.25
N PHE A 37 -16.06 1.91 -5.60
CA PHE A 37 -15.76 1.53 -6.98
C PHE A 37 -16.35 0.15 -7.26
N ASN A 38 -17.12 0.03 -8.34
CA ASN A 38 -17.50 -1.27 -8.89
C ASN A 38 -16.41 -1.73 -9.86
N THR A 39 -15.92 -2.96 -9.68
CA THR A 39 -14.88 -3.53 -10.55
C THR A 39 -15.45 -4.25 -11.77
N ASN A 40 -16.74 -4.58 -11.77
CA ASN A 40 -17.38 -5.51 -12.71
C ASN A 40 -16.71 -6.90 -12.76
N GLU A 41 -15.81 -7.21 -11.83
CA GLU A 41 -15.14 -8.50 -11.71
C GLU A 41 -15.96 -9.43 -10.83
N LYS A 42 -15.98 -10.70 -11.22
CA LYS A 42 -16.48 -11.80 -10.40
C LYS A 42 -15.37 -12.31 -9.48
N THR A 43 -15.73 -12.74 -8.28
CA THR A 43 -14.81 -13.25 -7.27
C THR A 43 -15.42 -14.46 -6.56
N ARG A 44 -14.55 -15.39 -6.15
CA ARG A 44 -14.95 -16.55 -5.37
C ARG A 44 -15.07 -16.18 -3.90
N VAL A 45 -16.22 -16.48 -3.32
CA VAL A 45 -16.43 -16.43 -1.87
C VAL A 45 -16.91 -17.81 -1.43
N TRP A 46 -16.13 -18.46 -0.57
CA TRP A 46 -16.33 -19.88 -0.22
C TRP A 46 -16.34 -20.75 -1.47
N ASP A 47 -17.49 -21.26 -1.90
CA ASP A 47 -17.64 -22.17 -3.05
C ASP A 47 -18.50 -21.59 -4.18
N ASP A 48 -18.76 -20.27 -4.19
CA ASP A 48 -19.51 -19.60 -5.25
C ASP A 48 -18.70 -18.46 -5.89
N ASP A 49 -18.54 -18.56 -7.21
CA ASP A 49 -17.73 -17.68 -8.05
C ASP A 49 -18.50 -16.45 -8.56
N ASN A 50 -19.78 -16.29 -8.21
CA ASN A 50 -20.64 -15.27 -8.79
C ASN A 50 -20.75 -13.96 -8.00
N TYR A 51 -19.94 -13.77 -6.96
CA TYR A 51 -19.93 -12.53 -6.18
C TYR A 51 -19.33 -11.38 -7.00
N ASN A 52 -19.95 -10.20 -6.94
CA ASN A 52 -19.36 -9.00 -7.53
C ASN A 52 -18.29 -8.43 -6.59
N LYS A 53 -17.15 -8.03 -7.14
CA LYS A 53 -16.10 -7.39 -6.34
C LYS A 53 -16.29 -5.87 -6.30
N VAL A 54 -16.34 -5.32 -5.09
CA VAL A 54 -16.46 -3.88 -4.82
C VAL A 54 -15.24 -3.42 -4.03
N ILE A 55 -14.73 -2.23 -4.33
CA ILE A 55 -13.66 -1.59 -3.56
C ILE A 55 -14.27 -0.40 -2.82
N SER A 56 -14.01 -0.31 -1.52
CA SER A 56 -14.38 0.83 -0.68
C SER A 56 -13.11 1.45 -0.11
N SER A 57 -12.76 2.64 -0.60
CA SER A 57 -11.61 3.39 -0.13
C SER A 57 -12.03 4.44 0.88
N ASN A 58 -11.62 4.25 2.12
CA ASN A 58 -11.74 5.27 3.16
C ASN A 58 -10.69 6.36 2.94
N VAL A 59 -11.10 7.62 3.01
CA VAL A 59 -10.21 8.78 2.84
C VAL A 59 -10.50 9.85 3.89
N SER A 60 -9.59 10.78 4.12
CA SER A 60 -9.91 11.91 5.00
C SER A 60 -11.01 12.81 4.39
N PRO A 61 -11.77 13.57 5.20
CA PRO A 61 -12.78 14.51 4.68
C PRO A 61 -12.23 15.54 3.68
N ALA A 62 -10.95 15.89 3.79
CA ALA A 62 -10.29 16.78 2.83
C ALA A 62 -10.07 16.11 1.47
N GLN A 63 -9.68 14.83 1.47
CA GLN A 63 -9.49 14.05 0.24
C GLN A 63 -10.83 13.67 -0.40
N GLU A 64 -11.86 13.38 0.39
CA GLU A 64 -13.22 13.14 -0.12
C GLU A 64 -13.72 14.31 -0.98
N ARG A 65 -13.51 15.55 -0.53
CA ARG A 65 -13.88 16.76 -1.28
C ARG A 65 -13.07 16.95 -2.56
N ARG A 66 -11.84 16.42 -2.60
CA ARG A 66 -10.97 16.49 -3.78
C ARG A 66 -11.48 15.57 -4.88
N PHE A 67 -11.82 14.33 -4.56
CA PHE A 67 -12.26 13.35 -5.57
C PHE A 67 -13.75 13.50 -5.89
N LYS A 68 -14.09 13.78 -7.15
CA LYS A 68 -15.49 13.85 -7.62
C LYS A 68 -15.92 12.54 -8.30
N GLU A 69 -16.90 12.56 -9.19
CA GLU A 69 -17.30 11.41 -10.03
C GLU A 69 -16.32 11.20 -11.19
N GLU A 70 -15.03 11.10 -10.87
CA GLU A 70 -13.93 10.99 -11.83
C GLU A 70 -13.27 9.60 -11.82
N GLU A 71 -12.43 9.34 -12.81
CA GLU A 71 -11.61 8.12 -12.87
C GLU A 71 -10.35 8.29 -12.03
N VAL A 72 -10.03 7.27 -11.25
CA VAL A 72 -8.95 7.25 -10.29
C VAL A 72 -8.15 5.96 -10.44
N ASP A 73 -6.83 6.07 -10.36
CA ASP A 73 -5.95 4.93 -10.18
C ASP A 73 -5.81 4.60 -8.71
N ILE A 74 -5.85 3.31 -8.39
CA ILE A 74 -5.84 2.77 -7.04
C ILE A 74 -4.61 1.89 -6.87
N TYR A 75 -3.73 2.26 -5.94
CA TYR A 75 -2.78 1.36 -5.31
C TYR A 75 -3.00 1.40 -3.80
N ALA A 76 -3.64 0.37 -3.23
CA ALA A 76 -3.97 0.35 -1.81
C ALA A 76 -3.92 -1.05 -1.18
N LEU A 77 -3.45 -1.15 0.06
CA LEU A 77 -3.44 -2.37 0.87
C LEU A 77 -4.85 -2.68 1.39
N ILE A 78 -5.30 -3.92 1.22
CA ILE A 78 -6.59 -4.38 1.73
C ILE A 78 -6.51 -4.52 3.26
N LYS A 79 -7.44 -3.88 3.96
CA LYS A 79 -7.60 -3.96 5.42
C LYS A 79 -8.43 -5.15 5.83
N SER A 80 -9.56 -5.34 5.14
CA SER A 80 -10.54 -6.37 5.43
C SER A 80 -11.43 -6.65 4.23
N TYR A 81 -12.12 -7.79 4.31
CA TYR A 81 -13.14 -8.20 3.35
C TYR A 81 -14.48 -8.31 4.09
N SER A 82 -15.58 -7.96 3.42
CA SER A 82 -16.93 -8.31 3.88
C SER A 82 -17.79 -8.77 2.69
N VAL A 83 -18.85 -9.50 2.98
CA VAL A 83 -19.76 -10.03 1.97
C VAL A 83 -21.17 -9.56 2.29
N ILE A 84 -21.78 -8.83 1.36
CA ILE A 84 -23.10 -8.21 1.52
C ILE A 84 -23.88 -8.45 0.22
N CYS A 85 -25.03 -9.13 0.28
CA CYS A 85 -25.95 -9.28 -0.85
C CYS A 85 -25.29 -9.66 -2.20
N LYS A 86 -24.45 -10.70 -2.22
CA LYS A 86 -23.67 -11.15 -3.40
C LYS A 86 -22.60 -10.17 -3.89
N GLU A 87 -22.16 -9.24 -3.05
CA GLU A 87 -21.01 -8.37 -3.29
C GLU A 87 -19.92 -8.62 -2.24
N GLN A 88 -18.68 -8.82 -2.68
CA GLN A 88 -17.50 -8.85 -1.83
C GLN A 88 -16.87 -7.46 -1.79
N TYR A 89 -16.94 -6.81 -0.62
CA TYR A 89 -16.31 -5.52 -0.37
C TYR A 89 -14.86 -5.71 0.06
N ASN A 90 -13.97 -4.96 -0.57
CA ASN A 90 -12.56 -4.85 -0.25
C ASN A 90 -12.34 -3.46 0.35
N TYR A 91 -12.12 -3.40 1.67
CA TYR A 91 -11.90 -2.12 2.34
C TYR A 91 -10.42 -1.76 2.33
N VAL A 92 -10.13 -0.54 1.92
CA VAL A 92 -8.78 0.04 1.86
C VAL A 92 -8.77 1.44 2.45
N ASP A 93 -7.61 1.97 2.83
CA ASP A 93 -7.43 3.39 3.13
C ASP A 93 -6.64 4.06 2.00
N GLY A 94 -7.08 5.23 1.52
CA GLY A 94 -6.33 6.04 0.58
C GLY A 94 -5.91 5.33 -0.70
N GLY A 95 -4.66 5.57 -1.12
CA GLY A 95 -4.09 4.92 -2.31
C GLY A 95 -4.63 5.42 -3.65
N LEU A 96 -5.22 6.62 -3.67
CA LEU A 96 -5.93 7.18 -4.82
C LEU A 96 -5.11 8.28 -5.51
N ILE A 97 -5.01 8.21 -6.83
CA ILE A 97 -4.48 9.29 -7.69
C ILE A 97 -5.45 9.48 -8.86
N ARG A 98 -5.85 10.71 -9.18
CA ARG A 98 -6.72 10.95 -10.34
C ARG A 98 -6.04 10.43 -11.60
N THR A 99 -6.78 9.76 -12.45
CA THR A 99 -6.25 9.23 -13.71
C THR A 99 -5.65 10.35 -14.57
N SER A 100 -6.29 11.53 -14.56
CA SER A 100 -5.79 12.74 -15.24
C SER A 100 -4.47 13.28 -14.68
N ASP A 101 -4.12 12.97 -13.43
CA ASP A 101 -2.88 13.41 -12.78
C ASP A 101 -1.71 12.45 -13.10
N ARG A 102 -1.95 11.38 -13.88
CA ARG A 102 -0.91 10.41 -14.24
C ARG A 102 -0.06 10.90 -15.39
N GLU A 103 1.19 11.15 -15.07
CA GLU A 103 2.28 11.31 -16.04
C GLU A 103 3.17 10.07 -15.97
N LYS A 104 3.41 9.42 -17.11
CA LYS A 104 4.30 8.25 -17.18
C LYS A 104 5.74 8.67 -16.99
N LEU A 105 6.46 7.96 -16.14
CA LEU A 105 7.89 8.12 -15.91
C LEU A 105 8.46 6.81 -15.38
N ASP A 106 9.23 6.12 -16.21
CA ASP A 106 9.91 4.90 -15.80
C ASP A 106 11.06 5.24 -14.85
N SER A 107 10.86 4.90 -13.58
CA SER A 107 11.81 5.14 -12.50
C SER A 107 12.15 3.84 -11.80
N THR A 108 13.43 3.48 -11.79
CA THR A 108 13.93 2.38 -10.96
C THR A 108 14.70 2.96 -9.79
N ILE A 109 14.14 2.84 -8.59
CA ILE A 109 14.70 3.41 -7.37
C ILE A 109 15.37 2.29 -6.57
N TYR A 110 16.65 2.46 -6.27
CA TYR A 110 17.41 1.53 -5.44
C TYR A 110 17.02 1.65 -3.96
N MET A 111 16.94 0.52 -3.29
CA MET A 111 16.70 0.43 -1.85
C MET A 111 17.99 0.03 -1.17
N ASN A 112 18.56 0.97 -0.40
CA ASN A 112 19.77 0.75 0.38
C ASN A 112 19.41 0.28 1.79
N ILE A 113 19.88 -0.89 2.20
CA ILE A 113 19.62 -1.48 3.52
C ILE A 113 20.88 -1.42 4.36
N PHE A 114 20.78 -0.80 5.52
CA PHE A 114 21.85 -0.71 6.50
C PHE A 114 21.50 -1.50 7.75
N GLY A 115 22.45 -2.28 8.26
CA GLY A 115 22.33 -3.01 9.51
C GLY A 115 23.60 -3.82 9.77
N GLU A 116 23.93 -4.04 11.05
CA GLU A 116 25.17 -4.73 11.45
C GLU A 116 25.33 -6.11 10.80
N GLN A 117 24.21 -6.82 10.61
CA GLN A 117 24.17 -8.17 10.05
C GLN A 117 23.89 -8.20 8.54
N ILE A 118 23.94 -7.04 7.87
CA ILE A 118 23.69 -6.87 6.43
C ILE A 118 25.04 -6.75 5.70
N PRO A 119 25.45 -7.78 4.93
CA PRO A 119 26.67 -7.69 4.13
C PRO A 119 26.58 -6.62 3.04
N LEU A 120 27.72 -6.05 2.64
CA LEU A 120 27.79 -5.04 1.57
C LEU A 120 27.11 -5.49 0.26
N LYS A 121 27.19 -6.79 -0.08
CA LYS A 121 26.53 -7.36 -1.27
C LYS A 121 25.00 -7.30 -1.23
N GLU A 122 24.41 -7.25 -0.03
CA GLU A 122 22.96 -7.18 0.19
C GLU A 122 22.49 -5.72 0.29
N GLN A 123 23.40 -4.78 0.55
CA GLN A 123 23.09 -3.40 0.89
C GLN A 123 22.30 -2.68 -0.21
N SER A 124 22.68 -2.80 -1.48
CA SER A 124 22.08 -2.02 -2.58
C SER A 124 21.56 -2.86 -3.74
N LYS A 125 21.34 -4.17 -3.53
CA LYS A 125 20.86 -5.06 -4.61
C LYS A 125 19.38 -4.87 -4.93
N TYR A 126 18.60 -4.32 -3.99
CA TYR A 126 17.17 -4.17 -4.12
C TYR A 126 16.79 -2.93 -4.92
N LYS A 127 15.76 -3.07 -5.74
CA LYS A 127 15.19 -1.96 -6.52
C LYS A 127 13.68 -2.08 -6.59
N ILE A 128 13.00 -0.95 -6.61
CA ILE A 128 11.56 -0.84 -6.82
C ILE A 128 11.35 0.00 -8.08
N THR A 129 10.68 -0.59 -9.07
CA THR A 129 10.36 0.08 -10.34
C THR A 129 8.95 0.66 -10.30
N PHE A 130 8.84 1.92 -10.71
CA PHE A 130 7.61 2.68 -10.87
C PHE A 130 7.50 3.15 -12.32
N GLN A 131 6.28 3.17 -12.86
CA GLN A 131 6.02 3.59 -14.25
C GLN A 131 5.35 4.97 -14.33
N ASN A 132 5.02 5.55 -13.20
CA ASN A 132 4.34 6.83 -13.07
C ASN A 132 5.21 7.80 -12.26
N LYS A 133 5.21 9.07 -12.66
CA LYS A 133 5.92 10.15 -11.98
C LYS A 133 5.39 10.39 -10.57
N PHE A 134 4.07 10.38 -10.44
CA PHE A 134 3.40 10.49 -9.15
C PHE A 134 2.96 9.11 -8.71
N VAL A 135 3.41 8.68 -7.52
CA VAL A 135 3.01 7.46 -6.84
C VAL A 135 2.64 7.81 -5.39
N THR A 136 1.73 7.05 -4.80
CA THR A 136 1.34 7.33 -3.41
C THR A 136 2.45 6.90 -2.46
N PHE A 137 2.56 7.57 -1.32
CA PHE A 137 3.47 7.13 -0.26
C PHE A 137 3.16 5.69 0.17
N GLN A 138 1.87 5.32 0.22
CA GLN A 138 1.42 3.96 0.51
C GLN A 138 1.98 2.94 -0.49
N GLU A 139 2.03 3.25 -1.79
CA GLU A 139 2.61 2.36 -2.79
C GLU A 139 4.09 2.06 -2.50
N ILE A 140 4.86 3.11 -2.20
CA ILE A 140 6.29 2.98 -1.88
C ILE A 140 6.45 2.14 -0.60
N ASP A 141 5.76 2.53 0.48
CA ASP A 141 5.89 1.92 1.81
C ASP A 141 5.50 0.43 1.80
N VAL A 142 4.36 0.08 1.20
CA VAL A 142 3.86 -1.30 1.16
C VAL A 142 4.78 -2.19 0.31
N ARG A 143 5.24 -1.71 -0.85
CA ARG A 143 6.16 -2.49 -1.71
C ARG A 143 7.52 -2.69 -1.04
N LEU A 144 8.03 -1.65 -0.37
CA LEU A 144 9.26 -1.71 0.41
C LEU A 144 9.13 -2.73 1.54
N ARG A 145 8.07 -2.66 2.36
CA ARG A 145 7.84 -3.60 3.46
C ARG A 145 7.69 -5.03 2.97
N LYS A 146 6.89 -5.27 1.92
CA LYS A 146 6.75 -6.62 1.32
C LYS A 146 8.08 -7.17 0.81
N SER A 147 8.92 -6.35 0.18
CA SER A 147 10.27 -6.74 -0.24
C SER A 147 11.12 -7.20 0.96
N LEU A 148 11.16 -6.42 2.04
CA LEU A 148 11.90 -6.74 3.26
C LEU A 148 11.32 -7.96 4.02
N MET A 149 10.01 -8.18 3.96
CA MET A 149 9.36 -9.39 4.52
C MET A 149 9.75 -10.65 3.77
N SER A 150 9.84 -10.58 2.44
CA SER A 150 10.21 -11.70 1.58
C SER A 150 11.71 -12.03 1.57
N ASP A 151 12.55 -11.13 2.07
CA ASP A 151 13.99 -11.34 2.13
C ASP A 151 14.34 -12.41 3.18
N ASN A 152 15.08 -13.45 2.75
CA ASN A 152 15.44 -14.59 3.59
C ASN A 152 16.35 -14.27 4.78
N ARG A 153 17.03 -13.10 4.78
CA ARG A 153 17.95 -12.70 5.85
C ARG A 153 17.25 -11.78 6.85
N ILE A 154 16.52 -10.79 6.36
CA ILE A 154 15.82 -9.77 7.13
C ILE A 154 14.55 -10.37 7.73
N LYS A 155 13.72 -11.03 6.90
CA LYS A 155 12.44 -11.61 7.28
C LYS A 155 11.59 -10.65 8.12
N LEU A 156 11.41 -9.43 7.62
CA LEU A 156 10.77 -8.35 8.39
C LEU A 156 9.42 -8.82 8.96
N TYR A 157 9.17 -8.53 10.23
CA TYR A 157 7.99 -8.97 11.02
C TYR A 157 7.84 -10.48 11.28
N GLU A 158 8.80 -11.32 10.90
CA GLU A 158 8.83 -12.69 11.40
C GLU A 158 9.28 -12.74 12.86
N HIS A 159 8.87 -13.79 13.58
CA HIS A 159 9.33 -14.02 14.95
C HIS A 159 10.87 -14.14 15.02
N ASN A 160 11.46 -14.80 14.02
CA ASN A 160 12.91 -14.98 13.87
C ASN A 160 13.59 -13.88 13.03
N SER A 161 12.91 -12.75 12.76
CA SER A 161 13.51 -11.58 12.12
C SER A 161 14.74 -11.09 12.89
N ILE A 162 15.81 -10.76 12.17
CA ILE A 162 16.98 -10.06 12.74
C ILE A 162 16.67 -8.59 13.03
N CYS A 163 15.65 -8.02 12.37
CA CYS A 163 15.21 -6.64 12.57
C CYS A 163 14.23 -6.57 13.75
N LYS A 164 14.64 -5.92 14.85
CA LYS A 164 13.84 -5.73 16.08
C LYS A 164 13.22 -4.34 16.22
N LYS A 165 13.83 -3.35 15.55
CA LYS A 165 13.39 -1.97 15.39
C LYS A 165 14.05 -1.41 14.14
N GLY A 166 13.51 -0.35 13.55
CA GLY A 166 14.11 0.28 12.39
C GLY A 166 13.17 1.25 11.69
N TYR A 167 13.72 2.07 10.81
CA TYR A 167 12.98 3.00 9.98
C TYR A 167 13.54 2.94 8.57
N TRP A 168 12.81 3.48 7.62
CA TRP A 168 13.28 3.72 6.25
C TRP A 168 13.06 5.19 5.89
N GLY A 169 13.66 5.65 4.80
CA GLY A 169 13.43 7.01 4.33
C GLY A 169 13.50 7.16 2.82
N ILE A 170 12.72 8.10 2.29
CA ILE A 170 12.87 8.59 0.92
C ILE A 170 13.92 9.68 0.95
N HIS A 171 15.10 9.41 0.38
CA HIS A 171 16.17 10.40 0.23
C HIS A 171 15.95 11.17 -1.08
N TYR A 172 15.55 12.43 -0.97
CA TYR A 172 15.28 13.28 -2.12
C TYR A 172 16.57 13.86 -2.72
N LYS A 173 16.52 14.26 -4.00
CA LYS A 173 17.66 14.85 -4.71
C LYS A 173 18.12 16.20 -4.15
N ASP A 174 17.26 16.86 -3.39
CA ASP A 174 17.56 18.11 -2.68
C ASP A 174 18.17 17.87 -1.28
N ASN A 175 18.60 16.64 -1.00
CA ASN A 175 19.14 16.16 0.28
C ASN A 175 18.16 16.16 1.46
N THR A 176 16.88 16.45 1.24
CA THR A 176 15.87 16.25 2.28
C THR A 176 15.52 14.76 2.41
N THR A 177 14.99 14.34 3.56
CA THR A 177 14.57 12.96 3.76
C THR A 177 13.23 12.88 4.46
N LYS A 178 12.32 12.04 3.93
CA LYS A 178 11.07 11.66 4.61
C LYS A 178 11.26 10.30 5.26
N PHE A 179 11.41 10.26 6.59
CA PHE A 179 11.53 9.01 7.35
C PHE A 179 10.17 8.42 7.73
N THR A 180 10.14 7.11 7.91
CA THR A 180 8.98 6.36 8.39
C THR A 180 9.45 5.17 9.21
N ASP A 181 8.87 5.02 10.41
CA ASP A 181 9.16 3.89 11.28
C ASP A 181 8.57 2.59 10.69
N LEU A 182 9.41 1.55 10.59
CA LEU A 182 8.97 0.23 10.10
C LEU A 182 8.09 -0.47 11.14
N PHE A 183 8.10 -0.03 12.38
CA PHE A 183 7.33 -0.65 13.46
C PHE A 183 6.05 0.12 13.77
N THR A 184 5.60 0.99 12.87
CA THR A 184 4.29 1.64 12.94
C THR A 184 3.44 1.33 11.72
N HIS A 185 2.14 1.64 11.81
CA HIS A 185 1.20 1.63 10.67
C HIS A 185 0.81 3.07 10.33
N PRO A 186 1.35 3.64 9.24
CA PRO A 186 1.01 5.01 8.84
C PRO A 186 -0.48 5.17 8.51
N ASN A 187 -1.03 6.34 8.80
CA ASN A 187 -2.34 6.72 8.30
C ASN A 187 -2.23 7.11 6.81
N TYR A 188 -2.74 6.26 5.93
CA TYR A 188 -2.55 6.36 4.48
C TYR A 188 -3.60 7.20 3.73
#